data_AF-A0A960EL65-F1
#
_entry.id   AF-A0A960EL65-F1
#
_cell.length_a   1.000
_cell.length_b   1.000
_cell.length_c   1.000
_cell.angle_alpha   90.00
_cell.angle_beta   90.00
_cell.angle_gamma   90.00
#
_symmetry.space_group_name_H-M   'P 1'
#
loop_
_entity.id
_entity.type
_entity.pdbx_description
1 polymer ?
#
loop_
_entity_poly.entity_id
_entity_poly.type
_entity_poly.pdbx_seq_one_letter_code
_entity_poly.pdbx_strand_id
1 'polypeptide(L)' 'MKTLHLRNVPDDVVERSERLAALDATSVSAVAVRELSEVTRRADNAALLGALPDLGVSVSSILDELDAGRGNS' A
#
# COMPACT_ATOMS: atom_id res chain seq x y z
N MET A 1 23.36 5.84 -2.28
CA MET A 1 22.26 4.87 -2.46
C MET A 1 22.79 3.47 -2.15
N LYS A 2 21.98 2.60 -1.54
CA LYS A 2 22.35 1.19 -1.31
C LYS A 2 21.79 0.33 -2.44
N THR A 3 22.49 -0.74 -2.81
CA THR A 3 22.06 -1.68 -3.85
C THR A 3 21.53 -2.95 -3.19
N LEU A 4 20.35 -3.39 -3.62
CA LEU A 4 19.75 -4.67 -3.24
C LEU A 4 19.81 -5.61 -4.46
N HIS A 5 20.34 -6.82 -4.27
CA HIS A 5 20.35 -7.85 -5.31
C HIS A 5 19.34 -8.94 -4.97
N LEU A 6 18.30 -9.08 -5.79
CA LEU A 6 17.38 -10.23 -5.72
C LEU A 6 18.04 -11.43 -6.41
N ARG A 7 17.95 -12.60 -5.79
CA ARG A 7 18.49 -13.86 -6.33
C ARG A 7 17.42 -14.93 -6.26
N ASN A 8 17.53 -15.92 -7.15
CA ASN A 8 16.58 -17.04 -7.24
C ASN A 8 15.12 -16.55 -7.39
N VAL A 9 14.92 -15.49 -8.19
CA VAL A 9 13.58 -14.96 -8.47
C VAL A 9 12.86 -15.96 -9.39
N PRO A 10 11.65 -16.41 -9.05
CA PRO A 10 10.88 -17.30 -9.91
C PRO A 10 10.61 -16.66 -11.28
N ASP A 11 10.66 -17.46 -12.35
CA ASP A 11 10.50 -16.97 -13.73
C ASP A 11 9.15 -16.26 -13.92
N ASP A 12 8.08 -16.79 -13.33
CA ASP A 12 6.74 -16.21 -13.41
C ASP A 12 6.64 -14.83 -12.72
N VAL A 13 7.50 -14.57 -11.73
CA VAL A 13 7.61 -13.25 -11.09
C VAL A 13 8.34 -12.30 -12.01
N VAL A 14 9.45 -12.73 -12.63
CA VAL A 14 10.19 -11.91 -13.61
C VAL A 14 9.31 -11.51 -14.78
N GLU A 15 8.61 -12.47 -15.40
CA GLU A 15 7.70 -12.20 -16.51
C GLU A 15 6.60 -11.20 -16.16
N ARG A 16 6.01 -11.32 -14.96
CA ARG A 16 5.00 -10.36 -14.48
C ARG A 16 5.60 -8.99 -14.27
N SER A 17 6.80 -8.89 -13.71
CA SER A 17 7.49 -7.61 -13.53
C SER A 17 7.89 -6.98 -14.86
N GLU A 18 8.29 -7.76 -15.86
CA GLU A 18 8.58 -7.26 -17.23
C GLU A 18 7.32 -6.70 -17.88
N ARG A 19 6.18 -7.39 -17.75
CA ARG A 19 4.89 -6.87 -18.24
C ARG A 19 4.52 -5.53 -17.59
N LEU A 20 4.67 -5.42 -16.27
CA LEU A 20 4.42 -4.17 -15.54
C LEU A 20 5.38 -3.06 -15.99
N ALA A 21 6.66 -3.38 -16.14
CA ALA A 21 7.66 -2.42 -16.59
C ALA A 21 7.37 -1.90 -18.00
N ALA A 22 6.93 -2.77 -18.92
CA ALA A 22 6.54 -2.39 -20.27
C ALA A 22 5.31 -1.47 -20.28
N LEU A 23 4.30 -1.76 -19.45
CA LEU A 23 3.10 -0.92 -19.31
C LEU A 23 3.43 0.48 -18.80
N ASP A 24 4.34 0.58 -17.83
CA ASP A 24 4.72 1.83 -17.18
C ASP A 24 5.89 2.54 -17.89
N ALA A 25 6.31 2.05 -19.06
CA ALA A 25 7.50 2.54 -19.81
C ALA A 25 8.75 2.71 -18.93
N THR A 26 8.97 1.75 -18.03
CA THR A 26 10.04 1.78 -17.02
C THR A 26 10.84 0.48 -17.02
N SER A 27 11.78 0.34 -16.08
CA SER A 27 12.58 -0.89 -15.91
C SER A 27 12.00 -1.81 -14.84
N VAL A 28 12.30 -3.11 -14.93
CA VAL A 28 11.97 -4.10 -13.89
C VAL A 28 12.51 -3.68 -12.53
N SER A 29 13.74 -3.15 -12.48
CA SER A 29 14.33 -2.63 -11.24
C SER A 29 13.53 -1.44 -10.68
N ALA A 30 13.03 -0.54 -11.52
CA ALA A 30 12.20 0.57 -11.07
C ALA A 30 10.85 0.09 -10.53
N VAL A 31 10.22 -0.91 -11.15
CA VAL A 31 9.04 -1.58 -10.60
C VAL A 31 9.35 -2.18 -9.24
N ALA A 32 10.45 -2.95 -9.11
CA ALA A 32 10.83 -3.57 -7.85
C ALA A 32 11.05 -2.54 -6.72
N VAL A 33 11.74 -1.43 -7.02
CA VAL A 33 11.96 -0.34 -6.04
C VAL A 33 10.64 0.32 -5.64
N ARG A 34 9.73 0.56 -6.60
CA ARG A 34 8.40 1.12 -6.32
C ARG A 34 7.61 0.22 -5.38
N GLU A 35 7.49 -1.06 -5.72
CA GLU A 35 6.72 -2.00 -4.91
C GLU A 35 7.31 -2.19 -3.51
N LEU A 36 8.65 -2.24 -3.38
CA LEU A 36 9.32 -2.26 -2.09
C LEU A 36 9.00 -1.01 -1.25
N SER A 37 9.03 0.17 -1.87
CA SER A 37 8.71 1.43 -1.20
C SER A 37 7.26 1.47 -0.71
N GLU A 38 6.33 0.96 -1.52
CA GLU A 38 4.92 0.89 -1.16
C GLU A 38 4.64 -0.10 -0.03
N VAL A 39 5.34 -1.24 -0.02
CA VAL A 39 5.24 -2.22 1.08
C VAL A 39 5.80 -1.64 2.38
N THR A 40 6.96 -0.99 2.35
CA THR A 40 7.54 -0.40 3.56
C THR A 40 6.67 0.72 4.11
N ARG A 41 6.13 1.58 3.23
CA ARG A 41 5.19 2.65 3.64
C ARG A 41 3.93 2.09 4.31
N ARG A 42 3.37 0.99 3.80
CA ARG A 42 2.22 0.31 4.41
C ARG A 42 2.54 -0.30 5.77
N ALA A 43 3.73 -0.87 5.92
CA ALA A 43 4.19 -1.38 7.21
C ALA A 43 4.32 -0.25 8.24
N ASP A 44 4.87 0.90 7.82
CA ASP A 44 4.95 2.10 8.66
C ASP A 44 3.55 2.62 9.02
N ASN A 45 2.60 2.61 8.07
CA ASN A 45 1.22 3.03 8.34
C ASN A 45 0.55 2.22 9.44
N ALA A 46 0.75 0.89 9.49
CA ALA A 46 0.18 0.07 10.55
C ALA A 46 0.73 0.47 11.93
N ALA A 47 2.04 0.75 12.01
CA ALA A 47 2.67 1.24 13.24
C ALA A 47 2.17 2.65 13.61
N LEU A 48 2.04 3.55 12.62
CA LEU A 48 1.54 4.91 12.81
C LEU A 48 0.08 4.90 13.28
N LEU A 49 -0.78 4.09 12.65
CA LEU A 49 -2.18 3.92 13.03
C LEU A 49 -2.31 3.32 14.43
N GLY A 50 -1.47 2.36 14.79
CA GLY A 50 -1.42 1.80 16.15
C GLY A 50 -0.92 2.78 17.22
N ALA A 51 -0.18 3.83 16.82
CA ALA A 51 0.30 4.88 17.70
C ALA A 51 -0.65 6.08 17.82
N LEU A 52 -1.74 6.12 17.05
CA LEU A 52 -2.73 7.19 17.17
C LEU A 52 -3.44 7.10 18.53
N PRO A 53 -3.72 8.24 19.18
CA PRO A 53 -4.51 8.25 20.39
C PRO A 53 -5.91 7.72 20.10
N ASP A 54 -6.39 6.81 20.95
CA ASP A 54 -7.79 6.41 20.93
C ASP A 54 -8.64 7.63 21.33
N LEU A 55 -9.45 8.11 20.40
CA LEU A 55 -10.33 9.26 20.61
C LEU A 55 -11.63 8.88 21.34
N GLY A 56 -11.84 7.59 21.65
CA GLY A 56 -13.04 7.09 22.30
C GLY A 56 -14.28 7.16 21.41
N VAL A 57 -14.11 7.33 20.10
CA VAL A 57 -15.20 7.40 19.13
C VAL A 57 -15.60 5.98 18.74
N SER A 58 -16.84 5.60 19.04
CA SER A 58 -17.34 4.27 18.68
C SER A 58 -17.71 4.21 17.20
N VAL A 59 -17.52 3.02 16.61
CA VAL A 59 -17.95 2.75 15.23
C VAL A 59 -19.46 2.99 15.06
N SER A 60 -20.27 2.67 16.08
CA SER A 60 -21.71 2.90 16.04
C SER A 60 -22.05 4.40 15.89
N SER A 61 -21.37 5.28 16.63
CA SER A 61 -21.59 6.73 16.54
C SER A 61 -21.28 7.28 15.15
N ILE A 62 -20.24 6.75 14.49
CA ILE A 62 -19.86 7.16 13.13
C ILE A 62 -20.93 6.71 12.12
N LEU A 63 -21.44 5.48 12.26
CA LEU A 63 -22.48 4.94 11.39
C LEU A 63 -23.79 5.71 11.55
N ASP A 64 -24.18 6.02 12.79
CA ASP A 64 -25.38 6.78 13.10
C ASP A 64 -25.34 8.19 12.46
N GLU A 65 -24.19 8.89 12.54
CA GLU A 65 -24.01 10.19 11.89
C GLU A 65 -24.01 10.10 10.35
N LEU A 66 -23.38 9.06 9.79
CA LEU A 66 -23.32 8.85 8.35
C LEU A 66 -24.72 8.59 7.77
N ASP A 67 -25.51 7.76 8.45
CA ASP A 67 -26.89 7.44 8.04
C ASP A 67 -27.80 8.67 8.18
N ALA A 68 -27.64 9.45 9.26
CA ALA A 68 -28.35 10.73 9.42
C ALA A 68 -28.01 11.73 8.30
N GLY A 69 -26.76 11.79 7.85
CA GLY A 69 -26.33 12.63 6.73
C GLY A 69 -26.91 12.18 5.38
N ARG A 70 -27.04 10.87 5.15
CA ARG A 70 -27.63 10.30 3.91
C ARG A 70 -29.15 10.44 3.88
N GLY A 71 -29.81 10.40 5.02
CA GLY A 71 -31.26 10.63 5.14
C GLY A 71 -31.70 12.08 4.89
N ASN A 72 -30.75 13.01 4.82
CA ASN A 72 -30.96 14.43 4.51
C ASN A 72 -30.64 14.81 3.05
N SER A 73 -30.49 13.83 2.13
CA SER A 73 -30.29 14.05 0.68
C SER A 73 -31.56 13.80 -0.14
#